data_AF-A0A7J8M4J5-F1
#
_entry.id   AF-A0A7J8M4J5-F1
#
_cell.length_a   1.000
_cell.length_b   1.000
_cell.length_c   1.000
_cell.angle_alpha   90.00
_cell.angle_beta   90.00
_cell.angle_gamma   90.00
#
_symmetry.space_group_name_H-M   'P 1'
#
loop_
_entity.id
_entity.type
_entity.pdbx_description
1 polymer ?
#
loop_
_entity_poly.entity_id
_entity_poly.type
_entity_poly.pdbx_seq_one_letter_code
_entity_poly.pdbx_strand_id
1 'polypeptide(L)'
;MRQMANRFMAVHLRLEPDMLAFSGCYIGGGDKERYELREIRKRWETLPDIDAVGERRRGKCPLTPHEVGLMLRALGFENDAYIYVASGEIYGGEETLEPLKDLFPNLYTKEILANEDLKPFLPFSSCLAAIDYIVCDGSDVFVTNNNGKMAKILAGRRRYMGHKRTIRPNAKRLSPLLTQRDQMDWDTFAEKVKAVQRGFMGEPDEMRAGRGEFH
;
A
#
# COMPACT_ATOMS: atom_id res chain seq x y z
N MET A 1 -19.25 0.70 1.70
CA MET A 1 -18.69 -0.11 0.59
C MET A 1 -19.72 -0.99 -0.11
N ARG A 2 -20.15 -2.14 0.42
CA ARG A 2 -21.03 -3.08 -0.32
C ARG A 2 -22.42 -2.54 -0.69
N GLN A 3 -22.90 -1.51 0.00
CA GLN A 3 -24.12 -0.80 -0.39
C GLN A 3 -23.93 0.09 -1.64
N MET A 4 -22.70 0.48 -1.96
CA MET A 4 -22.38 1.39 -3.06
C MET A 4 -21.96 0.65 -4.32
N ALA A 5 -21.32 -0.52 -4.17
CA ALA A 5 -20.85 -1.34 -5.28
C ALA A 5 -20.90 -2.83 -4.94
N ASN A 6 -21.19 -3.66 -5.95
CA ASN A 6 -21.17 -5.12 -5.83
C ASN A 6 -19.76 -5.65 -5.54
N ARG A 7 -18.74 -5.01 -6.13
CA ARG A 7 -17.33 -5.32 -5.92
C ARG A 7 -16.55 -4.08 -5.50
N PHE A 8 -15.61 -4.24 -4.58
CA PHE A 8 -14.70 -3.17 -4.17
C PHE A 8 -13.33 -3.72 -3.79
N MET A 9 -12.33 -2.86 -3.88
CA MET A 9 -10.97 -3.15 -3.44
C MET A 9 -10.68 -2.49 -2.10
N ALA A 10 -9.86 -3.14 -1.28
CA ALA A 10 -9.26 -2.51 -0.12
C ALA A 10 -7.76 -2.32 -0.37
N VAL A 11 -7.27 -1.09 -0.21
CA VAL A 11 -5.87 -0.71 -0.37
C VAL A 11 -5.31 -0.34 1.01
N HIS A 12 -4.37 -1.13 1.51
CA HIS A 12 -3.68 -0.84 2.76
C HIS A 12 -2.41 -0.03 2.52
N LEU A 13 -2.39 1.19 3.07
CA LEU A 13 -1.28 2.13 2.98
C LEU A 13 -0.59 2.26 4.35
N ARG A 14 0.64 1.74 4.44
CA ARG A 14 1.50 1.88 5.62
C ARG A 14 2.48 3.05 5.40
N LEU A 15 2.00 4.26 5.63
CA LEU A 15 2.73 5.53 5.42
C LEU A 15 2.73 6.40 6.68
N GLU A 16 2.60 5.77 7.85
CA GLU A 16 2.69 6.46 9.13
C GLU A 16 4.08 7.09 9.31
N PRO A 17 4.17 8.30 9.90
CA PRO A 17 5.45 9.00 10.04
C PRO A 17 6.53 8.18 10.77
N ASP A 18 6.13 7.41 11.80
CA ASP A 18 7.02 6.53 12.55
C ASP A 18 7.59 5.39 11.68
N MET A 19 6.76 4.79 10.84
CA MET A 19 7.14 3.74 9.90
C MET A 19 8.10 4.25 8.83
N LEU A 20 7.82 5.43 8.26
CA LEU A 20 8.68 6.05 7.26
C LEU A 20 10.03 6.44 7.88
N ALA A 21 10.03 7.06 9.06
CA ALA A 21 11.23 7.39 9.82
C ALA A 21 12.06 6.14 10.17
N PHE A 22 11.41 5.06 10.62
CA PHE A 22 12.06 3.79 10.97
C PHE A 22 12.69 3.10 9.75
N SER A 23 11.97 3.05 8.63
CA SER A 23 12.47 2.44 7.40
C SER A 23 13.54 3.27 6.69
N GLY A 24 13.65 4.57 7.00
CA GLY A 24 14.59 5.49 6.35
C GLY A 24 14.28 5.70 4.87
N CYS A 25 13.04 5.46 4.47
CA CYS A 25 12.58 5.60 3.11
C CYS A 25 12.25 7.05 2.77
N TYR A 26 12.48 7.42 1.52
CA TYR A 26 12.11 8.72 0.98
C TYR A 26 10.95 8.55 0.00
N ILE A 27 9.88 9.31 0.20
CA ILE A 27 8.65 9.23 -0.60
C ILE A 27 8.41 10.43 -1.52
N GLY A 28 9.25 11.47 -1.46
CA GLY A 28 9.26 12.55 -2.47
C GLY A 28 8.92 13.94 -1.94
N GLY A 29 8.73 14.13 -0.64
CA GLY A 29 8.39 15.39 0.03
C GLY A 29 9.55 16.36 0.27
N GLY A 30 10.67 16.19 -0.44
CA GLY A 30 11.80 17.13 -0.43
C GLY A 30 12.53 17.23 0.91
N ASP A 31 13.19 18.37 1.13
CA ASP A 31 14.00 18.61 2.33
C ASP A 31 13.16 18.66 3.61
N LYS A 32 11.89 19.06 3.51
CA LYS A 32 10.93 19.02 4.62
C LYS A 32 10.73 17.59 5.13
N GLU A 33 10.42 16.64 4.24
CA GLU A 33 10.30 15.22 4.60
C GLU A 33 11.57 14.69 5.23
N ARG A 34 12.73 14.97 4.60
CA ARG A 34 14.02 14.51 5.11
C ARG A 34 14.30 15.01 6.51
N TYR A 35 13.99 16.28 6.78
CA TYR A 35 14.16 16.87 8.10
C TYR A 35 13.21 16.25 9.13
N GLU A 36 11.90 16.28 8.87
CA GLU A 36 10.88 15.81 9.82
C GLU A 36 11.05 14.33 10.17
N LEU A 37 11.26 13.46 9.17
CA LEU A 37 11.44 12.03 9.40
C LEU A 37 12.77 11.73 10.10
N ARG A 38 13.82 12.53 9.86
CA ARG A 38 15.09 12.40 10.58
C ARG A 38 14.93 12.75 12.06
N GLU A 39 14.15 13.78 12.38
CA GLU A 39 13.86 14.13 13.78
C GLU A 39 13.08 13.02 14.49
N ILE A 40 12.08 12.41 13.84
CA ILE A 40 11.36 11.26 14.40
C ILE A 40 12.30 10.06 14.57
N ARG A 41 13.20 9.82 13.61
CA ARG A 41 14.15 8.70 13.63
C ARG A 41 15.11 8.73 14.83
N LYS A 42 15.42 9.90 15.39
CA LYS A 42 16.26 10.03 16.60
C LYS A 42 15.73 9.26 17.82
N ARG A 43 14.45 8.86 17.82
CA ARG A 43 13.86 7.97 18.83
C ARG A 43 14.52 6.59 18.90
N TRP A 44 15.23 6.17 17.84
CA TRP A 44 15.94 4.90 17.78
C TRP A 44 17.44 5.10 17.62
N GLU A 45 18.15 5.15 18.74
CA GLU A 45 19.61 5.42 18.81
C GLU A 45 20.47 4.34 18.13
N THR A 46 19.98 3.11 18.05
CA THR A 46 20.73 1.95 17.55
C THR A 46 20.53 1.68 16.06
N LEU A 47 19.67 2.45 15.38
CA LEU A 47 19.45 2.25 13.96
C LEU A 47 20.65 2.75 13.16
N PRO A 48 21.12 1.98 12.15
CA PRO A 48 22.20 2.43 11.28
C PRO A 48 21.74 3.61 10.42
N ASP A 49 22.71 4.35 9.89
CA ASP A 49 22.45 5.27 8.79
C ASP A 49 21.92 4.48 7.58
N ILE A 50 20.85 5.00 6.99
CA ILE A 50 20.14 4.35 5.90
C ILE A 50 20.31 5.16 4.61
N ASP A 51 20.77 4.48 3.55
CA ASP A 51 20.64 4.97 2.19
C ASP A 51 19.22 4.66 1.68
N ALA A 52 18.37 5.69 1.63
CA ALA A 52 17.00 5.60 1.13
C ALA A 52 16.92 5.03 -0.30
N VAL A 53 17.90 5.37 -1.16
CA VAL A 53 17.95 4.86 -2.54
C VAL A 53 18.24 3.37 -2.54
N GLY A 54 19.20 2.94 -1.72
CA GLY A 54 19.56 1.53 -1.52
C GLY A 54 18.45 0.69 -0.89
N GLU A 55 17.70 1.21 0.09
CA GLU A 55 16.53 0.53 0.68
C GLU A 55 15.40 0.38 -0.34
N ARG A 56 15.12 1.43 -1.12
CA ARG A 56 14.14 1.41 -2.22
C ARG A 56 14.53 0.37 -3.27
N ARG A 57 15.79 0.35 -3.73
CA ARG A 57 16.32 -0.66 -4.67
C ARG A 57 16.24 -2.09 -4.13
N ARG A 58 16.33 -2.27 -2.81
CA ARG A 58 16.16 -3.58 -2.16
C ARG A 58 14.69 -3.98 -1.98
N GLY A 59 13.74 -3.10 -2.32
CA GLY A 59 12.30 -3.35 -2.19
C GLY A 59 11.81 -3.28 -0.75
N LYS A 60 12.52 -2.56 0.12
CA LYS A 60 12.14 -2.41 1.54
C LYS A 60 11.26 -1.19 1.80
N CYS A 61 11.25 -0.23 0.86
CA CYS A 61 10.39 0.93 0.95
C CYS A 61 8.96 0.64 0.49
N PRO A 62 7.95 1.22 1.16
CA PRO A 62 6.59 1.19 0.66
C PRO A 62 6.49 1.92 -0.68
N LEU A 63 5.54 1.49 -1.51
CA LEU A 63 5.08 2.29 -2.63
C LEU A 63 4.31 3.51 -2.12
N THR A 64 4.45 4.65 -2.80
CA THR A 64 3.61 5.84 -2.54
C THR A 64 2.18 5.59 -3.03
N PRO A 65 1.17 6.38 -2.60
CA PRO A 65 -0.20 6.20 -3.08
C PRO A 65 -0.30 6.37 -4.59
N HIS A 66 0.45 7.31 -5.18
CA HIS A 66 0.56 7.46 -6.63
C HIS A 66 1.10 6.19 -7.30
N GLU A 67 2.17 5.61 -6.76
CA GLU A 67 2.79 4.39 -7.30
C GLU A 67 1.88 3.16 -7.18
N VAL A 68 1.12 3.06 -6.10
CA VAL A 68 0.05 2.05 -5.96
C VAL A 68 -1.01 2.26 -7.04
N GLY A 69 -1.44 3.50 -7.27
CA GLY A 69 -2.39 3.84 -8.32
C GLY A 69 -1.89 3.45 -9.71
N LEU A 70 -0.66 3.83 -10.07
CA LEU A 70 -0.04 3.45 -11.34
C LEU A 70 0.05 1.93 -11.52
N MET A 71 0.43 1.20 -10.46
CA MET A 71 0.47 -0.26 -10.47
C MET A 71 -0.93 -0.84 -10.74
N LEU A 72 -1.97 -0.35 -10.06
CA LEU A 72 -3.34 -0.84 -10.25
C LEU A 72 -3.86 -0.56 -11.65
N ARG A 73 -3.66 0.66 -12.16
CA ARG A 73 -4.01 1.03 -13.54
C ARG A 73 -3.29 0.13 -14.56
N ALA A 74 -2.00 -0.13 -14.36
CA ALA A 74 -1.21 -1.01 -15.21
C ALA A 74 -1.68 -2.48 -15.15
N LEU A 75 -2.19 -2.94 -14.01
CA LEU A 75 -2.79 -4.26 -13.84
C LEU A 75 -4.19 -4.38 -14.46
N GLY A 76 -4.77 -3.28 -14.96
CA GLY A 76 -6.05 -3.25 -15.67
C GLY A 76 -7.25 -2.89 -14.80
N PHE A 77 -7.04 -2.31 -13.60
CA PHE A 77 -8.16 -1.78 -12.81
C PHE A 77 -8.66 -0.45 -13.40
N GLU A 78 -9.95 -0.38 -13.63
CA GLU A 78 -10.64 0.80 -14.15
C GLU A 78 -10.78 1.88 -13.08
N ASN A 79 -10.93 3.14 -13.51
CA ASN A 79 -10.88 4.31 -12.61
C ASN A 79 -12.13 4.42 -11.75
N ASP A 80 -13.26 3.87 -12.22
CA ASP A 80 -14.52 3.80 -11.49
C ASP A 80 -14.52 2.73 -10.38
N ALA A 81 -13.44 1.96 -10.23
CA ALA A 81 -13.33 0.98 -9.17
C ALA A 81 -13.45 1.63 -7.79
N TYR A 82 -14.30 1.04 -6.94
CA TYR A 82 -14.49 1.51 -5.57
C TYR A 82 -13.34 1.03 -4.68
N ILE A 83 -12.65 1.98 -4.07
CA ILE A 83 -11.49 1.73 -3.21
C ILE A 83 -11.82 2.14 -1.78
N TYR A 84 -11.59 1.22 -0.85
CA TYR A 84 -11.46 1.52 0.57
C TYR A 84 -9.97 1.65 0.92
N VAL A 85 -9.55 2.78 1.47
CA VAL A 85 -8.20 2.99 1.97
C VAL A 85 -8.13 2.64 3.45
N ALA A 86 -7.32 1.63 3.76
CA ALA A 86 -6.99 1.19 5.10
C ALA A 86 -5.63 1.79 5.50
N SER A 87 -5.62 2.71 6.44
CA SER A 87 -4.39 3.36 6.91
C SER A 87 -4.55 3.92 8.32
N GLY A 88 -3.44 4.02 9.05
CA GLY A 88 -3.34 4.95 10.17
C GLY A 88 -3.24 6.40 9.69
N GLU A 89 -2.55 7.22 10.47
CA GLU A 89 -2.13 8.57 10.04
C GLU A 89 -1.24 8.46 8.80
N ILE A 90 -1.58 9.16 7.72
CA ILE A 90 -0.75 9.21 6.52
C ILE A 90 0.13 10.45 6.59
N TYR A 91 1.44 10.27 6.47
CA TYR A 91 2.36 11.40 6.37
C TYR A 91 2.02 12.27 5.15
N GLY A 92 1.85 13.58 5.37
CA GLY A 92 1.39 14.54 4.35
C GLY A 92 -0.14 14.57 4.14
N GLY A 93 -0.90 13.71 4.84
CA GLY A 93 -2.37 13.75 4.85
C GLY A 93 -3.00 13.58 3.46
N GLU A 94 -4.00 14.42 3.17
CA GLU A 94 -4.76 14.39 1.91
C GLU A 94 -3.88 14.67 0.69
N GLU A 95 -2.87 15.54 0.78
CA GLU A 95 -1.95 15.84 -0.34
C GLU A 95 -1.21 14.58 -0.82
N THR A 96 -0.84 13.70 0.11
CA THR A 96 -0.19 12.42 -0.21
C THR A 96 -1.16 11.43 -0.88
N LEU A 97 -2.47 11.52 -0.58
CA LEU A 97 -3.51 10.67 -1.16
C LEU A 97 -4.05 11.18 -2.50
N GLU A 98 -3.96 12.49 -2.76
CA GLU A 98 -4.54 13.14 -3.95
C GLU A 98 -4.19 12.44 -5.27
N PRO A 99 -2.93 12.06 -5.56
CA PRO A 99 -2.62 11.38 -6.83
C PRO A 99 -3.29 10.01 -6.98
N LEU A 100 -3.57 9.31 -5.86
CA LEU A 100 -4.31 8.05 -5.92
C LEU A 100 -5.80 8.32 -6.21
N LYS A 101 -6.35 9.39 -5.63
CA LYS A 101 -7.73 9.84 -5.85
C LYS A 101 -7.97 10.32 -7.28
N ASP A 102 -6.98 10.97 -7.89
CA ASP A 102 -7.03 11.38 -9.31
C ASP A 102 -7.15 10.17 -10.25
N LEU A 103 -6.48 9.06 -9.92
CA LEU A 103 -6.54 7.81 -10.69
C LEU A 103 -7.80 7.00 -10.39
N PHE A 104 -8.32 7.10 -9.17
CA PHE A 104 -9.49 6.36 -8.67
C PHE A 104 -10.39 7.28 -7.82
N PRO A 105 -11.33 8.01 -8.45
CA PRO A 105 -12.18 8.98 -7.74
C PRO A 105 -13.11 8.38 -6.67
N ASN A 106 -13.46 7.09 -6.79
CA ASN A 106 -14.34 6.39 -5.84
C ASN A 106 -13.55 5.87 -4.62
N LEU A 107 -12.85 6.77 -3.92
CA LEU A 107 -11.98 6.48 -2.79
C LEU A 107 -12.65 6.84 -1.46
N TYR A 108 -12.68 5.89 -0.53
CA TYR A 108 -13.33 6.02 0.77
C TYR A 108 -12.42 5.55 1.90
N THR A 109 -12.55 6.16 3.07
CA THR A 109 -11.87 5.75 4.30
C THR A 109 -12.91 5.39 5.37
N LYS A 110 -12.47 4.83 6.50
CA LYS A 110 -13.36 4.60 7.66
C LYS A 110 -13.98 5.89 8.18
N GLU A 111 -13.25 7.00 8.14
CA GLU A 111 -13.71 8.32 8.59
C GLU A 111 -14.88 8.81 7.74
N ILE A 112 -14.78 8.67 6.41
CA ILE A 112 -15.86 9.04 5.48
C ILE A 112 -17.09 8.15 5.64
N LEU A 113 -16.89 6.84 5.87
CA LEU A 113 -17.98 5.87 5.87
C LEU A 113 -18.73 5.77 7.21
N ALA A 114 -18.04 5.89 8.33
CA ALA A 114 -18.61 5.68 9.66
C ALA A 114 -18.93 6.99 10.40
N ASN A 115 -18.21 8.08 10.08
CA ASN A 115 -18.42 9.41 10.66
C ASN A 115 -18.66 9.39 12.19
N GLU A 116 -19.90 9.61 12.64
CA GLU A 116 -20.30 9.62 14.06
C GLU A 116 -20.08 8.28 14.77
N ASP A 117 -20.31 7.16 14.08
CA ASP A 117 -20.15 5.81 14.65
C ASP A 117 -18.68 5.49 14.93
N LEU A 118 -17.75 6.23 14.35
CA LEU A 118 -16.31 6.06 14.56
C LEU A 118 -15.83 6.73 15.85
N LYS A 119 -16.55 7.74 16.38
CA LYS A 119 -16.13 8.56 17.54
C LYS A 119 -15.70 7.73 18.76
N PRO A 120 -16.40 6.66 19.17
CA PRO A 120 -15.99 5.85 20.32
C PRO A 120 -14.63 5.16 20.15
N PHE A 121 -14.18 4.98 18.91
CA PHE A 121 -12.96 4.24 18.57
C PHE A 121 -11.75 5.13 18.31
N LEU A 122 -11.94 6.44 18.11
CA LEU A 122 -10.85 7.39 17.79
C LEU A 122 -9.67 7.34 18.78
N PRO A 123 -9.86 7.17 20.10
CA PRO A 123 -8.75 7.05 21.04
C PRO A 123 -7.96 5.74 20.94
N PHE A 124 -8.48 4.73 20.24
CA PHE A 124 -7.96 3.36 20.24
C PHE A 124 -7.46 2.96 18.85
N SER A 125 -6.20 3.24 18.56
CA SER A 125 -5.56 2.92 17.27
C SER A 125 -5.68 1.44 16.89
N SER A 126 -5.62 0.53 17.87
CA SER A 126 -5.82 -0.91 17.66
C SER A 126 -7.24 -1.25 17.20
N CYS A 127 -8.27 -0.57 17.71
CA CYS A 127 -9.65 -0.76 17.29
C CYS A 127 -9.88 -0.23 15.88
N LEU A 128 -9.30 0.93 15.55
CA LEU A 128 -9.34 1.48 14.19
C LEU A 128 -8.67 0.53 13.19
N ALA A 129 -7.50 -0.03 13.53
CA ALA A 129 -6.83 -1.03 12.72
C ALA A 129 -7.65 -2.33 12.58
N ALA A 130 -8.44 -2.70 13.60
CA ALA A 130 -9.33 -3.85 13.52
C ALA A 130 -10.50 -3.61 12.55
N ILE A 131 -11.06 -2.39 12.49
CA ILE A 131 -12.05 -2.00 11.47
C ILE A 131 -11.44 -2.14 10.07
N ASP A 132 -10.25 -1.56 9.86
CA ASP A 132 -9.52 -1.66 8.59
C ASP A 132 -9.31 -3.13 8.20
N TYR A 133 -8.93 -3.99 9.15
CA TYR A 133 -8.75 -5.42 8.94
C TYR A 133 -10.03 -6.12 8.47
N ILE A 134 -11.17 -5.86 9.12
CA ILE A 134 -12.46 -6.46 8.77
C ILE A 134 -12.86 -6.07 7.34
N VAL A 135 -12.72 -4.78 6.99
CA VAL A 135 -13.06 -4.31 5.64
C VAL A 135 -12.11 -4.90 4.60
N CYS A 136 -10.81 -5.01 4.90
CA CYS A 136 -9.84 -5.63 4.02
C CYS A 136 -10.12 -7.12 3.79
N ASP A 137 -10.45 -7.89 4.84
CA ASP A 137 -10.83 -9.30 4.73
C ASP A 137 -12.14 -9.48 3.93
N GLY A 138 -13.07 -8.53 4.10
CA GLY A 138 -14.35 -8.49 3.41
C GLY A 138 -14.28 -8.07 1.94
N SER A 139 -13.21 -7.42 1.49
CA SER A 139 -13.04 -6.92 0.11
C SER A 139 -12.86 -8.03 -0.94
N ASP A 140 -13.16 -7.72 -2.20
CA ASP A 140 -12.99 -8.67 -3.32
C ASP A 140 -11.52 -8.76 -3.75
N VAL A 141 -10.80 -7.64 -3.71
CA VAL A 141 -9.34 -7.57 -3.89
C VAL A 141 -8.73 -6.77 -2.75
N PHE A 142 -7.73 -7.35 -2.09
CA PHE A 142 -6.93 -6.66 -1.09
C PHE A 142 -5.57 -6.31 -1.70
N VAL A 143 -5.12 -5.08 -1.55
CA VAL A 143 -3.88 -4.55 -2.13
C VAL A 143 -3.08 -3.93 -1.00
N THR A 144 -1.76 -4.12 -0.99
CA THR A 144 -0.87 -3.46 -0.02
C THR A 144 0.17 -2.60 -0.71
N ASN A 145 0.65 -1.55 -0.04
CA ASN A 145 1.79 -0.76 -0.52
C ASN A 145 3.15 -1.26 0.00
N ASN A 146 3.14 -2.19 0.96
CA ASN A 146 4.32 -2.87 1.48
C ASN A 146 4.00 -4.33 1.87
N ASN A 147 5.02 -5.07 2.32
CA ASN A 147 4.89 -6.45 2.78
C ASN A 147 4.86 -6.57 4.32
N GLY A 148 4.12 -5.67 4.99
CA GLY A 148 4.02 -5.63 6.45
C GLY A 148 3.23 -6.77 7.08
N LYS A 149 3.10 -6.76 8.42
CA LYS A 149 2.42 -7.83 9.19
C LYS A 149 0.96 -8.02 8.77
N MET A 150 0.21 -6.94 8.63
CA MET A 150 -1.20 -7.00 8.20
C MET A 150 -1.35 -7.63 6.80
N ALA A 151 -0.43 -7.31 5.89
CA ALA A 151 -0.38 -7.91 4.56
C ALA A 151 -0.25 -9.44 4.64
N LYS A 152 0.66 -9.94 5.50
CA LYS A 152 0.89 -11.39 5.68
C LYS A 152 -0.31 -12.09 6.30
N ILE A 153 -0.91 -11.52 7.34
CA ILE A 153 -2.06 -12.11 8.04
C ILE A 153 -3.26 -12.20 7.09
N LEU A 154 -3.59 -11.10 6.41
CA LEU A 154 -4.70 -11.09 5.45
C LEU A 154 -4.44 -11.98 4.24
N ALA A 155 -3.20 -12.05 3.73
CA ALA A 155 -2.87 -12.98 2.65
C ALA A 155 -3.14 -14.44 3.04
N GLY A 156 -2.71 -14.86 4.23
CA GLY A 156 -2.96 -16.22 4.74
C GLY A 156 -4.45 -16.49 4.95
N ARG A 157 -5.14 -15.58 5.65
CA ARG A 157 -6.57 -15.70 5.91
C ARG A 157 -7.40 -15.76 4.63
N ARG A 158 -7.17 -14.82 3.70
CA ARG A 158 -7.89 -14.73 2.42
C ARG A 158 -7.58 -15.90 1.51
N ARG A 159 -6.42 -16.57 1.63
CA ARG A 159 -6.11 -17.81 0.90
C ARG A 159 -6.87 -19.01 1.48
N TYR A 160 -6.93 -19.13 2.80
CA TYR A 160 -7.54 -20.28 3.49
C TYR A 160 -9.07 -20.21 3.52
N MET A 161 -9.66 -19.04 3.80
CA MET A 161 -11.11 -18.86 4.00
C MET A 161 -11.85 -18.50 2.70
N GLY A 162 -11.74 -19.36 1.69
CA GLY A 162 -12.46 -19.19 0.42
C GLY A 162 -11.79 -18.20 -0.53
N HIS A 163 -10.50 -18.46 -0.84
CA HIS A 163 -9.61 -17.72 -1.74
C HIS A 163 -10.14 -16.38 -2.27
N LYS A 164 -9.59 -15.29 -1.75
CA LYS A 164 -9.79 -13.94 -2.29
C LYS A 164 -8.45 -13.33 -2.68
N ARG A 165 -8.46 -12.53 -3.75
CA ARG A 165 -7.24 -11.98 -4.33
C ARG A 165 -6.52 -11.04 -3.35
N THR A 166 -5.22 -11.25 -3.17
CA THR A 166 -4.35 -10.38 -2.36
C THR A 166 -3.13 -9.97 -3.18
N ILE A 167 -3.07 -8.71 -3.62
CA ILE A 167 -2.00 -8.15 -4.43
C ILE A 167 -0.98 -7.50 -3.50
N ARG A 168 0.26 -7.99 -3.53
CA ARG A 168 1.38 -7.47 -2.74
C ARG A 168 2.43 -6.89 -3.67
N PRO A 169 3.07 -5.76 -3.41
CA PRO A 169 3.96 -5.17 -4.40
C PRO A 169 5.24 -6.00 -4.51
N ASN A 170 5.68 -6.33 -5.74
CA ASN A 170 7.05 -6.76 -6.00
C ASN A 170 7.98 -5.54 -5.99
N ALA A 171 8.09 -4.88 -4.83
CA ALA A 171 8.71 -3.57 -4.68
C ALA A 171 10.12 -3.51 -5.30
N LYS A 172 10.93 -4.56 -5.11
CA LYS A 172 12.29 -4.65 -5.68
C LYS A 172 12.31 -4.50 -7.20
N ARG A 173 11.32 -5.05 -7.91
CA ARG A 173 11.24 -4.98 -9.38
C ARG A 173 10.37 -3.81 -9.87
N LEU A 174 9.41 -3.36 -9.07
CA LEU A 174 8.56 -2.22 -9.39
C LEU A 174 9.27 -0.89 -9.23
N SER A 175 10.06 -0.68 -8.17
CA SER A 175 10.72 0.59 -7.90
C SER A 175 11.50 1.17 -9.09
N PRO A 176 12.37 0.42 -9.80
CA PRO A 176 13.07 0.97 -10.97
C PRO A 176 12.11 1.28 -12.13
N LEU A 177 11.06 0.48 -12.33
CA LEU A 177 10.07 0.73 -13.39
C LEU A 177 9.25 2.00 -13.12
N LEU A 178 8.86 2.22 -11.86
CA LEU A 178 8.12 3.40 -11.44
C LEU A 178 8.96 4.67 -11.58
N THR A 179 10.24 4.63 -11.21
CA THR A 179 11.17 5.75 -11.43
C THR A 179 11.37 6.08 -12.91
N GLN A 180 11.25 5.10 -13.79
CA GLN A 180 11.38 5.27 -15.24
C GLN A 180 10.03 5.43 -15.94
N ARG A 181 8.94 5.69 -15.21
CA ARG A 181 7.57 5.72 -15.77
C ARG A 181 7.47 6.65 -16.99
N ASP A 182 8.06 7.83 -16.89
CA ASP A 182 7.98 8.87 -17.94
C ASP A 182 8.98 8.66 -19.09
N GLN A 183 9.82 7.62 -19.01
CA GLN A 183 10.78 7.25 -20.05
C GLN A 183 10.21 6.22 -21.05
N MET A 184 8.96 5.80 -20.87
CA MET A 184 8.29 4.84 -21.75
C MET A 184 6.79 5.15 -21.88
N ASP A 185 6.20 4.73 -22.99
CA ASP A 185 4.75 4.82 -23.19
C ASP A 185 3.97 3.96 -22.17
N TRP A 186 2.66 4.18 -22.11
CA TRP A 186 1.79 3.50 -21.13
C TRP A 186 1.72 1.98 -21.35
N ASP A 187 1.64 1.53 -22.61
CA ASP A 187 1.45 0.12 -22.92
C ASP A 187 2.71 -0.67 -22.55
N THR A 188 3.88 -0.16 -22.92
CA THR A 188 5.17 -0.71 -22.51
C THR A 188 5.31 -0.76 -20.98
N PHE A 189 4.92 0.31 -20.27
CA PHE A 189 4.94 0.33 -18.81
C PHE A 189 4.00 -0.73 -18.21
N ALA A 190 2.76 -0.80 -18.70
CA ALA A 190 1.75 -1.72 -18.21
C ALA A 190 2.16 -3.18 -18.43
N GLU A 191 2.72 -3.53 -19.59
CA GLU A 191 3.25 -4.87 -19.85
C GLU A 191 4.39 -5.24 -18.90
N LYS A 192 5.35 -4.32 -18.67
CA LYS A 192 6.46 -4.55 -17.74
C LYS A 192 5.95 -4.71 -16.31
N VAL A 193 5.00 -3.89 -15.85
CA VAL A 193 4.37 -4.02 -14.53
C VAL A 193 3.73 -5.41 -14.39
N LYS A 194 2.87 -5.81 -15.35
CA LYS A 194 2.25 -7.14 -15.34
C LYS A 194 3.30 -8.25 -15.28
N ALA A 195 4.39 -8.13 -16.02
CA ALA A 195 5.46 -9.13 -16.04
C ALA A 195 6.23 -9.23 -14.72
N VAL A 196 6.55 -8.11 -14.06
CA VAL A 196 7.26 -8.13 -12.78
C VAL A 196 6.37 -8.55 -11.61
N GLN A 197 5.06 -8.35 -11.75
CA GLN A 197 4.08 -8.58 -10.70
C GLN A 197 3.50 -10.01 -10.69
N ARG A 198 3.88 -10.86 -11.67
CA ARG A 198 3.55 -12.29 -11.67
C ARG A 198 4.05 -12.97 -10.38
N GLY A 199 3.19 -13.77 -9.76
CA GLY A 199 3.50 -14.45 -8.50
C GLY A 199 3.48 -13.53 -7.28
N PHE A 200 2.81 -12.38 -7.41
CA PHE A 200 2.50 -11.43 -6.34
C PHE A 200 1.03 -10.95 -6.45
N MET A 201 0.20 -11.66 -7.22
CA MET A 201 -1.21 -11.32 -7.47
C MET A 201 -2.16 -12.10 -6.56
N GLY A 202 -1.63 -12.93 -5.66
CA GLY A 202 -2.43 -13.70 -4.71
C GLY A 202 -3.09 -14.91 -5.35
N GLU A 203 -2.47 -15.53 -6.36
CA GLU A 203 -2.93 -16.76 -6.99
C GLU A 203 -3.00 -17.92 -5.96
N PRO A 204 -3.93 -18.89 -6.08
CA PRO A 204 -4.01 -20.03 -5.16
C PRO A 204 -2.70 -20.82 -5.07
N ASP A 205 -2.06 -21.03 -6.23
CA ASP A 205 -0.81 -21.79 -6.37
C ASP A 205 0.42 -20.88 -6.45
N GLU A 206 0.41 -19.72 -5.79
CA GLU A 206 1.56 -18.80 -5.65
C GLU A 206 2.66 -19.41 -4.73
N MET A 207 2.95 -20.70 -4.88
CA MET A 207 3.95 -21.49 -4.17
C MET A 207 5.13 -21.74 -5.12
N ARG A 208 5.87 -20.69 -5.48
CA ARG A 208 7.24 -20.92 -5.96
C ARG A 208 8.13 -21.15 -4.75
N ALA A 209 8.66 -22.37 -4.62
CA ALA A 209 9.72 -22.67 -3.66
C ALA A 209 10.91 -21.74 -3.93
N GLY A 210 11.14 -20.78 -3.03
CA GLY A 210 12.26 -19.85 -3.06
C GLY A 210 11.96 -18.50 -3.73
N ARG A 211 12.28 -17.42 -3.01
CA ARG A 211 12.26 -15.97 -3.37
C ARG A 211 11.02 -15.16 -3.00
N GLY A 212 9.94 -15.77 -2.54
CA GLY A 212 8.85 -15.08 -1.87
C GLY A 212 9.05 -15.14 -0.35
N GLU A 213 10.10 -14.51 0.17
CA GLU A 213 10.38 -14.59 1.60
C GLU A 213 9.27 -13.90 2.40
N PHE A 214 8.56 -14.70 3.19
CA PHE A 214 7.78 -14.23 4.33
C PHE A 214 8.71 -14.13 5.55
N HIS A 215 9.71 -13.23 5.52
CA HIS A 215 10.45 -12.84 6.73
C HIS A 215 9.62 -11.81 7.49
#